data_AF-A0A8H5VY25-F1
#
_entry.id   AF-A0A8H5VY25-F1
#
_cell.length_a   1.000
_cell.length_b   1.000
_cell.length_c   1.000
_cell.angle_alpha   90.00
_cell.angle_beta   90.00
_cell.angle_gamma   90.00
#
_symmetry.space_group_name_H-M   'P 1'
#
loop_
_entity.id
_entity.type
_entity.pdbx_description
1 polymer ?
#
loop_
_entity_poly.entity_id
_entity_poly.type
_entity_poly.pdbx_seq_one_letter_code
_entity_poly.pdbx_strand_id
1 'polypeptide(L)'
;MANNTLSVGETLIAESFLTSTNNRFKLLVQKDGNLVLYRLSTGFNGQEVMAAQWASDTWRETDPSATELTMQEDGDLVLFQSRPGREVAWSTKTGGRDSRDAYVMLNDNESSGPSPNLLAGIDVGKLIISGIVQGLSTIEGGWLITGIAGLIWPDLFDETPAAMRALEEGLKDFARDLIDQKSIETLRKKTRGLVDAYRQYDALSPGEDKAEWLNALLVWFATNREFYCDTDSPAKTLPYFVTMATMHLAVLRDRCYRYREITKREPNQHDLGGFKAGLEKAIAECSQMASVIRRDCMKWRLSQVQDGEEWTSVKSFGDSATTTKLSRNLIRWVTVEYQRQLDEVLAPTYHWDNFRYGTPEECKLVKRNVSILGGPWGDGSSTNMECWDDAEQYAKFGRITRIDLYSGNDVEGLEVWYGGHSSGLRGSASGTRHVLEIAPNESIVYFSGTAHLYVQGLKFFVRSDKNIGGGVNSENGGSPSDKDTFHMGHKDEGGHPDGLGCRLDYLYGVHNHRGGTGRGAIEQIGAVFHYTEKYNFEV
;
A
#
# COMPACT_ATOMS: atom_id res chain seq x y z
N MET A 1 -5.07 4.84 -29.39
CA MET A 1 -5.37 3.93 -28.27
C MET A 1 -5.45 4.81 -27.03
N ALA A 2 -6.39 4.55 -26.12
CA ALA A 2 -6.50 5.35 -24.90
C ALA A 2 -5.32 5.05 -23.98
N ASN A 3 -4.79 6.07 -23.31
CA ASN A 3 -3.70 5.92 -22.36
C ASN A 3 -4.22 5.25 -21.08
N ASN A 4 -3.37 4.47 -20.41
CA ASN A 4 -3.65 3.93 -19.08
C ASN A 4 -3.21 4.88 -17.97
N THR A 5 -2.59 6.01 -18.32
CA THR A 5 -1.93 6.94 -17.41
C THR A 5 -2.34 8.38 -17.68
N LEU A 6 -2.38 9.19 -16.61
CA LEU A 6 -2.55 10.64 -16.64
C LEU A 6 -1.46 11.26 -15.75
N SER A 7 -0.49 11.93 -16.36
CA SER A 7 0.68 12.53 -15.71
C SER A 7 0.40 13.95 -15.25
N VAL A 8 1.25 14.49 -14.36
CA VAL A 8 1.21 15.91 -13.96
C VAL A 8 1.05 16.85 -15.17
N GLY A 9 0.09 17.77 -15.07
CA GLY A 9 -0.24 18.75 -16.09
C GLY A 9 -1.21 18.23 -17.15
N GLU A 10 -1.48 16.93 -17.22
CA GLU A 10 -2.42 16.34 -18.17
C GLU A 10 -3.86 16.43 -17.67
N THR A 11 -4.80 16.47 -18.63
CA THR A 11 -6.22 16.68 -18.38
C THR A 11 -7.08 15.77 -19.25
N LEU A 12 -8.07 15.12 -18.65
CA LEU A 12 -9.19 14.48 -19.36
C LEU A 12 -10.39 15.42 -19.34
N ILE A 13 -10.97 15.67 -20.50
CA ILE A 13 -12.23 16.40 -20.63
C ILE A 13 -13.42 15.43 -20.61
N ALA A 14 -14.64 15.94 -20.51
CA ALA A 14 -15.84 15.11 -20.64
C ALA A 14 -15.79 14.17 -21.85
N GLU A 15 -16.29 12.96 -21.65
CA GLU A 15 -16.27 11.80 -22.56
C GLU A 15 -14.87 11.24 -22.89
N SER A 16 -13.81 11.75 -22.24
CA SER A 16 -12.46 11.17 -22.31
C SER A 16 -12.24 10.16 -21.19
N PHE A 17 -11.34 9.21 -21.43
CA PHE A 17 -11.13 8.09 -20.52
C PHE A 17 -9.70 7.57 -20.51
N LEU A 18 -9.34 6.94 -19.39
CA LEU A 18 -8.21 6.00 -19.32
C LEU A 18 -8.74 4.58 -19.49
N THR A 19 -7.91 3.69 -20.02
CA THR A 19 -8.22 2.25 -20.12
C THR A 19 -7.07 1.45 -19.55
N SER A 20 -7.36 0.40 -18.79
CA SER A 20 -6.33 -0.50 -18.29
C SER A 20 -5.61 -1.19 -19.46
N THR A 21 -4.35 -1.58 -19.27
CA THR A 21 -3.53 -2.22 -20.31
C THR A 21 -4.12 -3.53 -20.85
N ASN A 22 -4.96 -4.21 -20.07
CA ASN A 22 -5.72 -5.40 -20.45
C ASN A 22 -7.11 -5.10 -21.04
N ASN A 23 -7.49 -3.83 -21.21
CA ASN A 23 -8.81 -3.39 -21.68
C ASN A 23 -10.00 -3.92 -20.88
N ARG A 24 -9.81 -4.21 -19.58
CA ARG A 24 -10.88 -4.68 -18.69
C ARG A 24 -11.44 -3.59 -17.79
N PHE A 25 -10.77 -2.45 -17.67
CA PHE A 25 -11.24 -1.33 -16.89
C PHE A 25 -11.17 -0.03 -17.67
N LYS A 26 -12.11 0.87 -17.40
CA LYS A 26 -12.19 2.19 -18.02
C LYS A 26 -12.53 3.23 -16.97
N LEU A 27 -11.67 4.23 -16.78
CA LEU A 27 -11.96 5.40 -15.95
C LEU A 27 -12.46 6.51 -16.89
N LEU A 28 -13.75 6.85 -16.82
CA LEU A 28 -14.42 7.73 -17.76
C LEU A 28 -14.90 9.00 -17.04
N VAL A 29 -14.56 10.16 -17.60
CA VAL A 29 -15.22 11.43 -17.26
C VAL A 29 -16.51 11.48 -18.08
N GLN A 30 -17.66 11.32 -17.44
CA GLN A 30 -18.96 11.30 -18.12
C GLN A 30 -19.46 12.71 -18.44
N LYS A 31 -20.32 12.81 -19.46
CA LYS A 31 -20.99 14.04 -19.89
C LYS A 31 -21.77 14.75 -18.78
N ASP A 32 -22.28 14.02 -17.79
CA ASP A 32 -23.04 14.54 -16.65
C ASP A 32 -22.15 15.03 -15.50
N GLY A 33 -20.83 15.15 -15.74
CA GLY A 33 -19.87 15.59 -14.75
C GLY A 33 -19.37 14.48 -13.84
N ASN A 34 -19.90 13.27 -13.91
CA ASN A 34 -19.44 12.19 -13.04
C ASN A 34 -18.08 11.63 -13.49
N LEU A 35 -17.25 11.19 -12.55
CA LEU A 35 -16.06 10.39 -12.84
C LEU A 35 -16.35 8.94 -12.42
N VAL A 36 -16.31 8.01 -13.37
CA VAL A 36 -16.74 6.62 -13.10
C VAL A 36 -15.70 5.62 -13.56
N LEU A 37 -15.39 4.68 -12.67
CA LEU A 37 -14.59 3.50 -12.99
C LEU A 37 -15.52 2.36 -13.41
N TYR A 38 -15.38 1.89 -14.64
CA TYR A 38 -16.10 0.75 -15.18
C TYR A 38 -15.22 -0.48 -15.28
N ARG A 39 -15.83 -1.65 -15.06
CA ARG A 39 -15.34 -2.94 -15.54
C ARG A 39 -15.99 -3.22 -16.88
N LEU A 40 -15.17 -3.56 -17.86
CA LEU A 40 -15.57 -3.94 -19.21
C LEU A 40 -15.69 -5.46 -19.28
N SER A 41 -16.81 -5.94 -19.84
CA SER A 41 -17.01 -7.34 -20.19
C SER A 41 -17.63 -7.45 -21.57
N THR A 42 -17.58 -8.64 -22.17
CA THR A 42 -18.19 -8.89 -23.48
C THR A 42 -19.47 -9.67 -23.27
N GLY A 43 -20.61 -9.11 -23.67
CA GLY A 43 -21.90 -9.78 -23.65
C GLY A 43 -21.98 -10.92 -24.66
N PHE A 44 -22.96 -11.81 -24.51
CA PHE A 44 -23.15 -12.99 -25.36
C PHE A 44 -23.31 -12.70 -26.86
N ASN A 45 -23.62 -11.45 -27.23
CA ASN A 45 -23.77 -10.97 -28.60
C ASN A 45 -22.54 -10.18 -29.11
N GLY A 46 -21.42 -10.19 -28.38
CA GLY A 46 -20.20 -9.45 -28.72
C GLY A 46 -20.26 -7.95 -28.37
N GLN A 47 -21.31 -7.48 -27.70
CA GLN A 47 -21.37 -6.08 -27.24
C GLN A 47 -20.53 -5.87 -25.99
N GLU A 48 -19.81 -4.74 -25.92
CA GLU A 48 -19.11 -4.30 -24.72
C GLU A 48 -20.14 -3.88 -23.66
N VAL A 49 -20.08 -4.53 -22.50
CA VAL A 49 -20.91 -4.25 -21.34
C VAL A 49 -20.03 -3.54 -20.32
N MET A 50 -20.48 -2.38 -19.85
CA MET A 50 -19.78 -1.57 -18.85
C MET A 50 -20.51 -1.67 -17.52
N ALA A 51 -19.86 -2.25 -16.51
CA ALA A 51 -20.39 -2.36 -15.15
C ALA A 51 -19.64 -1.38 -14.24
N ALA A 52 -20.33 -0.36 -13.72
CA ALA A 52 -19.73 0.61 -12.80
C ALA A 52 -19.22 -0.09 -11.54
N GLN A 53 -17.96 0.14 -11.19
CA GLN A 53 -17.31 -0.39 -9.98
C GLN A 53 -17.20 0.68 -8.90
N TRP A 54 -17.04 1.94 -9.30
CA TRP A 54 -16.97 3.11 -8.41
C TRP A 54 -17.36 4.38 -9.18
N ALA A 55 -17.90 5.38 -8.48
CA ALA A 55 -18.21 6.70 -9.03
C ALA A 55 -17.84 7.81 -8.03
N SER A 56 -17.50 9.00 -8.52
CA SER A 56 -17.24 10.19 -7.69
C SER A 56 -18.49 10.80 -7.09
N ASP A 57 -19.68 10.36 -7.52
CA ASP A 57 -20.99 10.89 -7.15
C ASP A 57 -21.12 12.41 -7.35
N THR A 58 -20.37 12.95 -8.31
CA THR A 58 -20.39 14.36 -8.69
C THR A 58 -21.32 14.65 -9.86
N TRP A 59 -22.19 13.69 -10.20
CA TRP A 59 -23.15 13.85 -11.29
C TRP A 59 -24.05 15.06 -11.00
N ARG A 60 -24.07 16.01 -11.94
CA ARG A 60 -24.98 17.16 -11.91
C ARG A 60 -25.16 17.70 -13.32
N GLU A 61 -26.29 18.35 -13.59
CA GLU A 61 -26.50 19.01 -14.88
C GLU A 61 -25.45 20.11 -15.05
N THR A 62 -24.41 19.81 -15.83
CA THR A 62 -23.24 20.66 -16.07
C THR A 62 -22.97 20.72 -17.55
N ASP A 63 -22.41 21.84 -18.00
CA ASP A 63 -21.87 21.93 -19.34
C ASP A 63 -20.70 20.94 -19.47
N PRO A 64 -20.73 19.96 -20.38
CA PRO A 64 -19.64 19.00 -20.54
C PRO A 64 -18.29 19.67 -20.85
N SER A 65 -18.30 20.85 -21.47
CA SER A 65 -17.09 21.64 -21.73
C SER A 65 -16.48 22.27 -20.47
N ALA A 66 -17.21 22.23 -19.36
CA ALA A 66 -16.79 22.71 -18.06
C ALA A 66 -16.35 21.60 -17.09
N THR A 67 -16.35 20.34 -17.54
CA THR A 67 -15.90 19.18 -16.74
C THR A 67 -14.54 18.71 -17.21
N GLU A 68 -13.57 18.73 -16.31
CA GLU A 68 -12.21 18.30 -16.60
C GLU A 68 -11.54 17.65 -15.37
N LEU A 69 -10.92 16.50 -15.57
CA LEU A 69 -10.09 15.81 -14.57
C LEU A 69 -8.63 16.13 -14.85
N THR A 70 -7.95 16.79 -13.92
CA THR A 70 -6.56 17.24 -14.08
C THR A 70 -5.68 16.61 -13.02
N MET A 71 -4.55 16.05 -13.42
CA MET A 71 -3.47 15.74 -12.49
C MET A 71 -2.63 17.01 -12.28
N GLN A 72 -2.72 17.63 -11.12
CA GLN A 72 -2.11 18.93 -10.84
C GLN A 72 -0.62 18.80 -10.49
N GLU A 73 0.13 19.91 -10.61
CA GLU A 73 1.58 19.97 -10.34
C GLU A 73 1.97 19.72 -8.88
N ASP A 74 1.03 19.92 -7.96
CA ASP A 74 1.20 19.58 -6.55
C ASP A 74 0.95 18.10 -6.25
N GLY A 75 0.57 17.31 -7.25
CA GLY A 75 0.30 15.88 -7.13
C GLY A 75 -1.15 15.53 -6.86
N ASP A 76 -2.06 16.52 -6.77
CA ASP A 76 -3.48 16.23 -6.57
C ASP A 76 -4.21 15.93 -7.89
N LEU A 77 -4.98 14.84 -7.95
CA LEU A 77 -5.91 14.58 -9.03
C LEU A 77 -7.26 15.24 -8.72
N VAL A 78 -7.65 16.20 -9.55
CA VAL A 78 -8.82 17.05 -9.28
C VAL A 78 -9.79 17.04 -10.44
N LEU A 79 -11.05 16.73 -10.13
CA LEU A 79 -12.18 16.88 -11.04
C LEU A 79 -12.78 18.28 -10.82
N PHE A 80 -12.69 19.10 -11.85
CA PHE A 80 -13.32 20.40 -11.90
C PHE A 80 -14.66 20.33 -12.63
N GLN A 81 -15.61 21.14 -12.16
CA GLN A 81 -16.89 21.36 -12.82
C GLN A 81 -17.17 22.87 -12.83
N SER A 82 -17.88 23.36 -13.85
CA SER A 82 -18.32 24.76 -14.01
C SER A 82 -17.27 25.77 -14.52
N ARG A 83 -17.70 26.58 -15.50
CA ARG A 83 -17.05 27.83 -15.95
C ARG A 83 -18.10 28.96 -15.99
N PRO A 84 -17.78 30.19 -15.53
CA PRO A 84 -16.49 30.64 -15.02
C PRO A 84 -16.38 30.38 -13.51
N GLY A 85 -15.35 29.64 -13.08
CA GLY A 85 -15.12 29.36 -11.66
C GLY A 85 -14.18 28.19 -11.35
N ARG A 86 -14.03 27.22 -12.29
CA ARG A 86 -13.21 26.01 -12.10
C ARG A 86 -13.41 25.44 -10.69
N GLU A 87 -14.67 25.16 -10.35
CA GLU A 87 -15.04 24.67 -9.02
C GLU A 87 -14.54 23.24 -8.87
N VAL A 88 -13.88 22.96 -7.74
CA VAL A 88 -13.45 21.60 -7.42
C VAL A 88 -14.69 20.79 -7.07
N ALA A 89 -15.07 19.86 -7.95
CA ALA A 89 -16.19 18.95 -7.71
C ALA A 89 -15.75 17.75 -6.88
N TRP A 90 -14.52 17.27 -7.11
CA TRP A 90 -13.93 16.16 -6.39
C TRP A 90 -12.39 16.24 -6.49
N SER A 91 -11.68 15.75 -5.48
CA SER A 91 -10.22 15.74 -5.44
C SER A 91 -9.74 14.53 -4.65
N THR A 92 -8.59 13.98 -5.03
CA THR A 92 -7.92 12.92 -4.27
C THR A 92 -7.32 13.41 -2.94
N LYS A 93 -7.16 14.73 -2.79
CA LYS A 93 -6.50 15.41 -1.67
C LYS A 93 -5.05 14.94 -1.46
N THR A 94 -4.33 14.67 -2.55
CA THR A 94 -2.96 14.14 -2.51
C THR A 94 -1.87 15.20 -2.72
N GLY A 95 -2.25 16.49 -2.76
CA GLY A 95 -1.31 17.60 -2.97
C GLY A 95 -0.24 17.77 -1.89
N GLY A 96 1.03 17.99 -2.28
CA GLY A 96 2.21 18.12 -1.39
C GLY A 96 3.50 18.56 -2.12
N ARG A 97 4.61 18.78 -1.39
CA ARG A 97 5.90 19.20 -1.99
C ARG A 97 6.69 18.01 -2.58
N ASP A 98 7.26 18.23 -3.77
CA ASP A 98 8.00 17.29 -4.65
C ASP A 98 7.17 16.22 -5.38
N SER A 99 6.06 16.63 -6.00
CA SER A 99 5.15 15.77 -6.78
C SER A 99 5.31 15.87 -8.32
N ARG A 100 6.44 16.38 -8.83
CA ARG A 100 6.62 16.65 -10.27
C ARG A 100 6.49 15.43 -11.18
N ASP A 101 6.62 14.23 -10.61
CA ASP A 101 6.51 12.95 -11.31
C ASP A 101 5.24 12.16 -10.93
N ALA A 102 4.27 12.81 -10.27
CA ALA A 102 3.03 12.16 -9.90
C ALA A 102 2.17 11.83 -11.13
N TYR A 103 1.55 10.66 -11.13
CA TYR A 103 0.63 10.23 -12.18
C TYR A 103 -0.48 9.37 -11.61
N VAL A 104 -1.60 9.32 -12.32
CA VAL A 104 -2.67 8.34 -12.11
C VAL A 104 -2.48 7.23 -13.12
N MET A 105 -2.57 5.97 -12.70
CA MET A 105 -2.51 4.82 -13.59
C MET A 105 -3.69 3.88 -13.34
N LEU A 106 -4.38 3.52 -14.40
CA LEU A 106 -5.42 2.50 -14.40
C LEU A 106 -4.76 1.14 -14.66
N ASN A 107 -4.70 0.28 -13.63
CA ASN A 107 -3.99 -1.00 -13.66
C ASN A 107 -4.93 -2.18 -13.99
N ASP A 108 -4.33 -3.31 -14.36
CA ASP A 108 -4.98 -4.52 -14.89
C ASP A 108 -5.56 -5.46 -13.85
N ASN A 109 -5.22 -5.24 -12.58
CA ASN A 109 -5.54 -6.17 -11.52
C ASN A 109 -7.03 -6.11 -11.22
N GLU A 110 -7.74 -7.16 -11.63
CA GLU A 110 -8.88 -7.61 -10.86
C GLU A 110 -8.34 -8.08 -9.50
N SER A 111 -8.63 -7.33 -8.44
CA SER A 111 -8.88 -8.01 -7.19
C SER A 111 -10.11 -8.90 -7.43
N SER A 112 -9.92 -10.12 -7.91
CA SER A 112 -10.99 -11.06 -8.22
C SER A 112 -11.60 -11.72 -6.97
N GLY A 113 -11.54 -11.02 -5.84
CA GLY A 113 -12.57 -11.07 -4.81
C GLY A 113 -12.57 -9.78 -4.02
N PRO A 114 -13.38 -9.66 -2.95
CA PRO A 114 -13.43 -8.48 -2.12
C PRO A 114 -12.04 -8.29 -1.50
N SER A 115 -11.24 -7.47 -2.16
CA SER A 115 -10.06 -6.84 -1.60
C SER A 115 -10.52 -5.40 -1.47
N PRO A 116 -10.91 -4.96 -0.27
CA PRO A 116 -11.23 -3.56 -0.07
C PRO A 116 -9.95 -2.80 -0.41
N ASN A 117 -9.98 -2.03 -1.50
CA ASN A 117 -8.92 -1.08 -1.81
C ASN A 117 -8.93 -0.04 -0.69
N LEU A 118 -8.23 -0.33 0.41
CA LEU A 118 -8.07 0.59 1.54
C LEU A 118 -7.40 1.90 1.08
N LEU A 119 -6.65 1.83 -0.03
CA LEU A 119 -5.90 2.92 -0.66
C LEU A 119 -6.73 3.92 -1.47
N ALA A 120 -8.03 3.69 -1.67
CA ALA A 120 -8.88 4.62 -2.44
C ALA A 120 -9.33 5.85 -1.63
N GLY A 121 -9.11 5.85 -0.32
CA GLY A 121 -9.42 6.97 0.59
C GLY A 121 -8.16 7.46 1.30
N ILE A 122 -8.18 8.71 1.76
CA ILE A 122 -7.14 9.38 2.57
C ILE A 122 -6.37 8.35 3.42
N ASP A 123 -5.06 8.21 3.20
CA ASP A 123 -4.20 7.30 3.96
C ASP A 123 -4.02 7.85 5.38
N VAL A 124 -4.99 7.55 6.26
CA VAL A 124 -5.00 7.96 7.67
C VAL A 124 -3.73 7.51 8.37
N GLY A 125 -3.15 6.37 7.97
CA GLY A 125 -1.86 5.89 8.47
C GLY A 125 -0.73 6.89 8.19
N LYS A 126 -0.61 7.37 6.95
CA LYS A 126 0.37 8.41 6.58
C LYS A 126 0.15 9.73 7.30
N LEU A 127 -1.11 10.15 7.51
CA LEU A 127 -1.41 11.35 8.30
C LEU A 127 -0.92 11.22 9.75
N ILE A 128 -1.20 10.07 10.39
CA ILE A 128 -0.72 9.78 11.75
C ILE A 128 0.82 9.80 11.77
N ILE A 129 1.47 9.13 10.81
CA ILE A 129 2.94 9.11 10.73
C ILE A 129 3.50 10.52 10.57
N SER A 130 2.92 11.33 9.68
CA SER A 130 3.31 12.73 9.49
C SER A 130 3.23 13.52 10.79
N GLY A 131 2.15 13.34 11.56
CA GLY A 131 1.98 14.01 12.85
C GLY A 131 2.97 13.54 13.91
N ILE A 132 3.27 12.24 13.95
CA ILE A 132 4.30 11.69 14.83
C ILE A 132 5.66 12.28 14.47
N VAL A 133 6.06 12.23 13.20
CA VAL A 133 7.35 12.73 12.73
C VAL A 133 7.47 14.23 13.02
N GLN A 134 6.49 15.04 12.63
CA GLN A 134 6.49 16.48 12.88
C GLN A 134 6.55 16.81 14.38
N GLY A 135 5.77 16.12 15.21
CA GLY A 135 5.74 16.39 16.65
C GLY A 135 6.99 15.89 17.39
N LEU A 136 7.69 14.88 16.88
CA LEU A 136 8.97 14.43 17.42
C LEU A 136 10.14 15.31 16.95
N SER A 137 10.07 15.91 15.76
CA SER A 137 11.12 16.76 15.18
C SER A 137 11.08 18.23 15.63
N THR A 138 10.00 18.71 16.25
CA THR A 138 9.86 20.12 16.63
C THR A 138 10.44 20.42 18.03
N ILE A 139 11.48 21.26 18.08
CA ILE A 139 12.10 21.73 19.34
C ILE A 139 11.33 22.92 19.93
N GLU A 140 10.79 23.80 19.08
CA GLU A 140 10.05 25.01 19.45
C GLU A 140 8.71 25.08 18.69
N GLY A 141 7.58 24.90 19.38
CA GLY A 141 6.29 25.46 18.89
C GLY A 141 5.05 24.55 18.84
N GLY A 142 5.11 23.27 19.19
CA GLY A 142 3.90 22.43 19.25
C GLY A 142 4.05 21.23 20.18
N TRP A 143 3.00 20.90 20.93
CA TRP A 143 2.93 19.69 21.74
C TRP A 143 2.70 18.49 20.80
N LEU A 144 3.24 17.31 21.11
CA LEU A 144 3.02 16.13 20.27
C LEU A 144 1.52 15.80 20.22
N ILE A 145 0.82 15.99 21.34
CA ILE A 145 -0.64 15.89 21.42
C ILE A 145 -1.33 16.75 20.35
N THR A 146 -0.93 18.01 20.21
CA THR A 146 -1.62 18.99 19.35
C THR A 146 -1.28 18.76 17.88
N GLY A 147 -0.02 18.43 17.58
CA GLY A 147 0.40 18.07 16.21
C GLY A 147 -0.31 16.82 15.69
N ILE A 148 -0.38 15.77 16.49
CA ILE A 148 -1.08 14.54 16.10
C ILE A 148 -2.59 14.76 16.04
N ALA A 149 -3.21 15.42 17.03
CA ALA A 149 -4.64 15.66 17.04
C ALA A 149 -5.11 16.49 15.83
N GLY A 150 -4.36 17.54 15.46
CA GLY A 150 -4.68 18.41 14.32
C GLY A 150 -4.60 17.72 12.96
N LEU A 151 -3.81 16.65 12.84
CA LEU A 151 -3.64 15.90 11.58
C LEU A 151 -4.51 14.65 11.49
N ILE A 152 -4.80 13.98 12.61
CA ILE A 152 -5.72 12.83 12.67
C ILE A 152 -7.18 13.29 12.55
N TRP A 153 -7.48 14.45 13.13
CA TRP A 153 -8.82 15.04 13.10
C TRP A 153 -8.78 16.42 12.42
N PRO A 154 -8.40 16.49 11.13
CA PRO A 154 -8.31 17.77 10.42
C PRO A 154 -9.69 18.45 10.34
N ASP A 155 -10.75 17.66 10.21
CA ASP A 155 -12.15 18.08 10.33
C ASP A 155 -12.57 18.19 11.80
N LEU A 156 -11.77 18.89 12.62
CA LEU A 156 -11.97 19.15 14.05
C LEU A 156 -13.30 19.87 14.37
N PHE A 157 -14.28 19.91 13.46
CA PHE A 157 -15.50 20.72 13.49
C PHE A 157 -16.81 19.99 13.15
N ASP A 158 -16.83 18.68 12.82
CA ASP A 158 -18.10 17.95 12.58
C ASP A 158 -18.24 16.58 13.27
N GLU A 159 -19.49 16.16 13.49
CA GLU A 159 -19.95 15.12 14.44
C GLU A 159 -19.38 13.69 14.26
N THR A 160 -18.61 13.44 13.20
CA THR A 160 -17.64 12.31 13.13
C THR A 160 -16.60 12.62 12.05
N PRO A 161 -15.29 12.63 12.34
CA PRO A 161 -14.26 12.97 11.35
C PRO A 161 -14.34 12.03 10.14
N ALA A 162 -14.42 12.58 8.93
CA ALA A 162 -14.62 11.80 7.69
C ALA A 162 -13.53 10.74 7.51
N ALA A 163 -12.29 11.05 7.93
CA ALA A 163 -11.16 10.12 7.95
C ALA A 163 -11.42 8.86 8.81
N MET A 164 -12.00 9.00 10.00
CA MET A 164 -12.30 7.85 10.85
C MET A 164 -13.47 7.02 10.30
N ARG A 165 -14.46 7.65 9.65
CA ARG A 165 -15.53 6.92 8.95
C ARG A 165 -14.97 6.13 7.77
N ALA A 166 -14.10 6.74 6.96
CA ALA A 166 -13.44 6.08 5.84
C ALA A 166 -12.58 4.90 6.32
N LEU A 167 -11.84 5.06 7.42
CA LEU A 167 -11.05 3.99 8.03
C LEU A 167 -11.94 2.85 8.55
N GLU A 168 -13.05 3.18 9.22
CA GLU A 168 -14.02 2.17 9.65
C GLU A 168 -14.63 1.42 8.46
N GLU A 169 -15.08 2.12 7.42
CA GLU A 169 -15.68 1.52 6.22
C GLU A 169 -14.68 0.64 5.48
N GLY A 170 -13.45 1.12 5.26
CA GLY A 170 -12.40 0.35 4.60
C GLY A 170 -12.01 -0.91 5.39
N LEU A 171 -11.97 -0.82 6.73
CA LEU A 171 -11.59 -1.96 7.57
C LEU A 171 -12.73 -2.95 7.83
N LYS A 172 -13.99 -2.51 7.75
CA LYS A 172 -15.16 -3.40 7.92
C LYS A 172 -15.13 -4.58 6.97
N ASP A 173 -14.74 -4.36 5.72
CA ASP A 173 -14.63 -5.44 4.73
C ASP A 173 -13.28 -6.16 4.83
N PHE A 174 -12.25 -5.50 5.38
CA PHE A 174 -10.90 -6.03 5.49
C PHE A 174 -10.76 -7.13 6.55
N ALA A 175 -11.50 -7.05 7.66
CA ALA A 175 -11.42 -8.01 8.76
C ALA A 175 -12.81 -8.30 9.36
N ARG A 176 -13.80 -8.49 8.48
CA ARG A 176 -15.23 -8.47 8.83
C ARG A 176 -15.61 -9.32 10.03
N ASP A 177 -15.14 -10.57 10.11
CA ASP A 177 -15.52 -11.48 11.20
C ASP A 177 -14.72 -11.26 12.49
N LEU A 178 -13.65 -10.47 12.43
CA LEU A 178 -12.86 -10.10 13.60
C LEU A 178 -13.40 -8.82 14.26
N ILE A 179 -13.96 -7.89 13.47
CA ILE A 179 -14.42 -6.58 13.94
C ILE A 179 -15.77 -6.69 14.64
N ASP A 180 -15.85 -6.20 15.88
CA ASP A 180 -17.09 -6.13 16.63
C ASP A 180 -17.75 -4.75 16.50
N GLN A 181 -18.84 -4.67 15.73
CA GLN A 181 -19.53 -3.41 15.45
C GLN A 181 -20.00 -2.69 16.72
N LYS A 182 -20.41 -3.44 17.75
CA LYS A 182 -20.87 -2.85 19.02
C LYS A 182 -19.72 -2.14 19.76
N SER A 183 -18.53 -2.73 19.75
CA SER A 183 -17.32 -2.12 20.31
C SER A 183 -16.91 -0.89 19.52
N ILE A 184 -16.98 -0.94 18.18
CA ILE A 184 -16.73 0.22 17.31
C ILE A 184 -17.68 1.37 17.62
N GLU A 185 -18.99 1.12 17.71
CA GLU A 185 -19.97 2.16 18.07
C GLU A 185 -19.71 2.78 19.46
N THR A 186 -19.29 1.94 20.41
CA THR A 186 -18.94 2.38 21.77
C THR A 186 -17.72 3.28 21.74
N LEU A 187 -16.67 2.89 21.02
CA LEU A 187 -15.47 3.71 20.83
C LEU A 187 -15.77 5.00 20.10
N ARG A 188 -16.60 4.99 19.05
CA ARG A 188 -17.02 6.21 18.34
C ARG A 188 -17.67 7.22 19.28
N LYS A 189 -18.56 6.78 20.17
CA LYS A 189 -19.19 7.65 21.19
C LYS A 189 -18.16 8.22 22.16
N LYS A 190 -17.25 7.39 22.67
CA LYS A 190 -16.18 7.79 23.59
C LYS A 190 -15.20 8.77 22.94
N THR A 191 -14.85 8.55 21.68
CA THR A 191 -13.94 9.39 20.89
C THR A 191 -14.43 10.82 20.80
N ARG A 192 -15.74 11.05 20.63
CA ARG A 192 -16.30 12.41 20.62
C ARG A 192 -15.98 13.19 21.90
N GLY A 193 -16.20 12.58 23.06
CA GLY A 193 -15.86 13.21 24.35
C GLY A 193 -14.35 13.42 24.54
N LEU A 194 -13.51 12.55 23.96
CA LEU A 194 -12.06 12.74 23.97
C LEU A 194 -11.64 13.94 23.10
N VAL A 195 -12.21 14.07 21.90
CA VAL A 195 -11.95 15.22 21.01
C VAL A 195 -12.29 16.53 21.70
N ASP A 196 -13.41 16.60 22.44
CA ASP A 196 -13.76 17.79 23.21
C ASP A 196 -12.75 18.10 24.32
N ALA A 197 -12.26 17.08 25.04
CA ALA A 197 -11.22 17.26 26.05
C ALA A 197 -9.91 17.78 25.44
N TYR A 198 -9.55 17.30 24.24
CA TYR A 198 -8.39 17.80 23.50
C TYR A 198 -8.56 19.26 23.08
N ARG A 199 -9.74 19.67 22.61
CA ARG A 199 -10.01 21.07 22.26
C ARG A 199 -9.78 22.00 23.45
N GLN A 200 -10.25 21.59 24.63
CA GLN A 200 -10.04 22.37 25.84
C GLN A 200 -8.56 22.42 26.25
N TYR A 201 -7.84 21.31 26.15
CA TYR A 201 -6.40 21.28 26.39
C TYR A 201 -5.62 22.19 25.43
N ASP A 202 -5.93 22.13 24.13
CA ASP A 202 -5.21 22.86 23.07
C ASP A 202 -5.41 24.38 23.18
N ALA A 203 -6.65 24.81 23.41
CA ALA A 203 -7.02 26.22 23.51
C ALA A 203 -6.36 26.98 24.68
N LEU A 204 -5.86 26.26 25.69
CA LEU A 204 -5.30 26.86 26.90
C LEU A 204 -3.82 27.19 26.77
N SER A 205 -3.43 28.33 27.34
CA SER A 205 -2.03 28.67 27.59
C SER A 205 -1.45 27.80 28.72
N PRO A 206 -0.13 27.57 28.77
CA PRO A 206 0.44 26.69 29.78
C PRO A 206 0.31 27.28 31.20
N GLY A 207 -0.09 26.45 32.16
CA GLY A 207 -0.45 26.85 33.52
C GLY A 207 -1.30 25.78 34.21
N GLU A 208 -2.00 26.17 35.29
CA GLU A 208 -2.81 25.28 36.11
C GLU A 208 -3.98 24.67 35.31
N ASP A 209 -4.75 25.48 34.60
CA ASP A 209 -5.89 25.00 33.80
C ASP A 209 -5.47 23.99 32.72
N LYS A 210 -4.35 24.25 32.02
CA LYS A 210 -3.81 23.30 31.00
C LYS A 210 -3.32 22.00 31.65
N ALA A 211 -2.79 22.07 32.88
CA ALA A 211 -2.39 20.90 33.65
C ALA A 211 -3.59 20.04 34.07
N GLU A 212 -4.71 20.67 34.46
CA GLU A 212 -5.96 19.97 34.77
C GLU A 212 -6.49 19.21 33.55
N TRP A 213 -6.49 19.85 32.37
CA TRP A 213 -6.92 19.19 31.14
C TRP A 213 -5.95 18.09 30.68
N LEU A 214 -4.63 18.25 30.87
CA LEU A 214 -3.68 17.15 30.67
C LEU A 214 -4.04 15.95 31.56
N ASN A 215 -4.36 16.19 32.83
CA ASN A 215 -4.79 15.15 33.75
C ASN A 215 -6.12 14.51 33.35
N ALA A 216 -7.08 15.30 32.86
CA ALA A 216 -8.34 14.79 32.34
C ALA A 216 -8.12 13.84 31.15
N LEU A 217 -7.22 14.18 30.23
CA LEU A 217 -6.83 13.30 29.11
C LEU A 217 -6.20 12.00 29.61
N LEU A 218 -5.26 12.07 30.56
CA LEU A 218 -4.62 10.90 31.16
C LEU A 218 -5.63 9.96 31.84
N VAL A 219 -6.54 10.53 32.63
CA VAL A 219 -7.62 9.78 33.30
C VAL A 219 -8.56 9.15 32.28
N TRP A 220 -8.88 9.87 31.20
CA TRP A 220 -9.70 9.34 30.12
C TRP A 220 -9.06 8.11 29.49
N PHE A 221 -7.77 8.17 29.11
CA PHE A 221 -7.10 7.01 28.49
C PHE A 221 -6.98 5.84 29.44
N ALA A 222 -6.70 6.08 30.72
CA ALA A 222 -6.64 5.05 31.74
C ALA A 222 -7.99 4.34 31.92
N THR A 223 -9.09 5.10 31.99
CA THR A 223 -10.44 4.57 32.22
C THR A 223 -11.04 3.89 30.97
N ASN A 224 -10.58 4.27 29.78
CA ASN A 224 -11.09 3.72 28.52
C ASN A 224 -10.15 2.71 27.85
N ARG A 225 -9.03 2.35 28.50
CA ARG A 225 -7.98 1.49 27.94
C ARG A 225 -8.51 0.16 27.43
N GLU A 226 -9.43 -0.46 28.17
CA GLU A 226 -10.01 -1.77 27.82
C GLU A 226 -10.80 -1.74 26.51
N PHE A 227 -11.33 -0.59 26.09
CA PHE A 227 -12.13 -0.49 24.88
C PHE A 227 -11.28 -0.49 23.61
N TYR A 228 -10.09 0.11 23.64
CA TYR A 228 -9.21 0.17 22.46
C TYR A 228 -7.99 -0.76 22.58
N CYS A 229 -7.67 -1.27 23.77
CA CYS A 229 -6.63 -2.28 24.00
C CYS A 229 -7.24 -3.52 24.68
N ASP A 230 -8.21 -4.16 24.02
CA ASP A 230 -8.77 -5.46 24.43
C ASP A 230 -7.68 -6.54 24.30
N THR A 231 -7.21 -7.08 25.43
CA THR A 231 -6.17 -8.12 25.45
C THR A 231 -6.64 -9.48 24.94
N ASP A 232 -7.95 -9.73 24.96
CA ASP A 232 -8.53 -11.01 24.59
C ASP A 232 -8.80 -11.09 23.08
N SER A 233 -9.12 -9.96 22.45
CA SER A 233 -9.42 -9.90 21.02
C SER A 233 -9.14 -8.53 20.40
N PRO A 234 -7.88 -8.13 20.29
CA PRO A 234 -7.53 -6.77 19.93
C PRO A 234 -7.89 -6.37 18.49
N ALA A 235 -8.07 -7.33 17.59
CA ALA A 235 -8.52 -7.06 16.23
C ALA A 235 -9.95 -6.49 16.17
N LYS A 236 -10.77 -6.70 17.21
CA LYS A 236 -12.16 -6.21 17.29
C LYS A 236 -12.30 -4.71 17.08
N THR A 237 -11.29 -3.96 17.50
CA THR A 237 -11.29 -2.50 17.49
C THR A 237 -10.18 -1.92 16.63
N LEU A 238 -9.65 -2.70 15.69
CA LEU A 238 -8.60 -2.30 14.74
C LEU A 238 -8.79 -0.90 14.14
N PRO A 239 -10.01 -0.49 13.68
CA PRO A 239 -10.22 0.85 13.14
C PRO A 239 -9.91 2.01 14.09
N TYR A 240 -9.90 1.77 15.39
CA TYR A 240 -9.61 2.77 16.42
C TYR A 240 -8.30 2.52 17.14
N PHE A 241 -7.80 1.28 17.15
CA PHE A 241 -6.66 0.87 17.95
C PHE A 241 -5.42 1.76 17.70
N VAL A 242 -4.99 1.87 16.43
CA VAL A 242 -3.75 2.58 16.07
C VAL A 242 -3.84 4.05 16.45
N THR A 243 -4.96 4.69 16.12
CA THR A 243 -5.24 6.09 16.47
C THR A 243 -5.24 6.32 17.98
N MET A 244 -6.01 5.51 18.73
CA MET A 244 -6.16 5.67 20.18
C MET A 244 -4.86 5.38 20.92
N ALA A 245 -4.15 4.32 20.55
CA ALA A 245 -2.86 3.99 21.13
C ALA A 245 -1.84 5.10 20.86
N THR A 246 -1.77 5.63 19.63
CA THR A 246 -0.86 6.73 19.30
C THR A 246 -1.14 7.97 20.15
N MET A 247 -2.42 8.36 20.29
CA MET A 247 -2.81 9.50 21.11
C MET A 247 -2.51 9.28 22.59
N HIS A 248 -2.76 8.08 23.11
CA HIS A 248 -2.43 7.72 24.49
C HIS A 248 -0.92 7.89 24.76
N LEU A 249 -0.09 7.36 23.86
CA LEU A 249 1.36 7.47 23.95
C LEU A 249 1.83 8.93 23.86
N ALA A 250 1.19 9.74 23.01
CA ALA A 250 1.49 11.17 22.89
C ALA A 250 1.23 11.92 24.21
N VAL A 251 0.08 11.68 24.84
CA VAL A 251 -0.28 12.29 26.13
C VAL A 251 0.70 11.88 27.23
N LEU A 252 1.07 10.58 27.29
CA LEU A 252 2.06 10.10 28.25
C LEU A 252 3.45 10.71 28.01
N ARG A 253 3.86 10.85 26.75
CA ARG A 253 5.14 11.44 26.38
C ARG A 253 5.22 12.91 26.77
N ASP A 254 4.20 13.70 26.46
CA ASP A 254 4.18 15.12 26.78
C ASP A 254 4.19 15.33 28.31
N ARG A 255 3.54 14.44 29.08
CA ARG A 255 3.72 14.41 30.54
C ARG A 255 5.15 14.10 30.97
N CYS A 256 5.92 13.29 30.24
CA CYS A 256 7.29 12.94 30.62
C CYS A 256 8.28 14.07 30.32
N TYR A 257 8.19 14.65 29.12
CA TYR A 257 9.24 15.52 28.57
C TYR A 257 8.87 16.99 28.56
N ARG A 258 7.58 17.30 28.60
CA ARG A 258 7.09 18.67 28.50
C ARG A 258 6.32 19.11 29.74
N TYR A 259 6.34 18.34 30.83
CA TYR A 259 5.63 18.62 32.09
C TYR A 259 5.83 20.06 32.57
N ARG A 260 7.09 20.49 32.66
CA ARG A 260 7.47 21.80 33.19
C ARG A 260 6.95 22.93 32.30
N GLU A 261 6.94 22.71 30.99
CA GLU A 261 6.44 23.66 30.01
C GLU A 261 4.92 23.79 30.10
N ILE A 262 4.19 22.66 30.22
CA ILE A 262 2.71 22.59 30.30
C ILE A 262 2.21 23.20 31.60
N THR A 263 2.76 22.73 32.72
CA THR A 263 2.19 22.98 34.05
C THR A 263 2.77 24.22 34.73
N LYS A 264 3.90 24.74 34.22
CA LYS A 264 4.74 25.75 34.89
C LYS A 264 5.23 25.34 36.28
N ARG A 265 5.21 24.04 36.60
CA ARG A 265 5.66 23.46 37.88
C ARG A 265 6.89 22.58 37.66
N GLU A 266 7.71 22.47 38.70
CA GLU A 266 8.84 21.54 38.74
C GLU A 266 8.34 20.14 39.15
N PRO A 267 8.52 19.12 38.31
CA PRO A 267 8.21 17.76 38.71
C PRO A 267 9.30 17.25 39.67
N ASN A 268 8.91 16.52 40.72
CA ASN A 268 9.91 15.84 41.54
C ASN A 268 10.51 14.65 40.77
N GLN A 269 11.74 14.26 41.12
CA GLN A 269 12.49 13.23 40.37
C GLN A 269 11.85 11.84 40.45
N HIS A 270 11.18 11.52 41.56
CA HIS A 270 10.45 10.26 41.74
C HIS A 270 9.27 10.15 40.77
N ASP A 271 8.50 11.23 40.63
CA ASP A 271 7.33 11.30 39.74
C ASP A 271 7.76 11.22 38.27
N LEU A 272 8.85 11.91 37.87
CA LEU A 272 9.41 11.77 36.52
C LEU A 272 9.82 10.33 36.20
N GLY A 273 10.45 9.64 37.16
CA GLY A 273 10.79 8.22 37.03
C GLY A 273 9.55 7.35 36.81
N GLY A 274 8.49 7.59 37.59
CA GLY A 274 7.20 6.91 37.44
C GLY A 274 6.52 7.21 36.09
N PHE A 275 6.57 8.46 35.61
CA PHE A 275 5.99 8.84 34.33
C PHE A 275 6.67 8.11 33.17
N LYS A 276 8.00 8.08 33.15
CA LYS A 276 8.79 7.40 32.11
C LYS A 276 8.55 5.90 32.13
N ALA A 277 8.56 5.26 33.31
CA ALA A 277 8.25 3.84 33.44
C ALA A 277 6.83 3.51 32.93
N GLY A 278 5.85 4.38 33.22
CA GLY A 278 4.49 4.26 32.71
C GLY A 278 4.41 4.37 31.19
N LEU A 279 5.15 5.31 30.58
CA LEU A 279 5.24 5.45 29.13
C LEU A 279 5.88 4.22 28.48
N GLU A 280 7.01 3.73 29.00
CA GLU A 280 7.69 2.53 28.47
C GLU A 280 6.79 1.30 28.54
N LYS A 281 6.07 1.12 29.65
CA LYS A 281 5.08 0.05 29.78
C LYS A 281 3.97 0.18 28.73
N ALA A 282 3.42 1.37 28.53
CA ALA A 282 2.38 1.59 27.54
C ALA A 282 2.87 1.32 26.11
N ILE A 283 4.09 1.75 25.76
CA ILE A 283 4.72 1.45 24.46
C ILE A 283 4.80 -0.07 24.27
N ALA A 284 5.34 -0.80 25.26
CA ALA A 284 5.48 -2.25 25.17
C ALA A 284 4.13 -2.97 24.98
N GLU A 285 3.12 -2.60 25.77
CA GLU A 285 1.78 -3.20 25.70
C GLU A 285 1.09 -2.91 24.37
N CYS A 286 1.12 -1.66 23.89
CA CYS A 286 0.53 -1.28 22.61
C CYS A 286 1.26 -1.99 21.46
N SER A 287 2.60 -2.02 21.43
CA SER A 287 3.38 -2.71 20.39
C SER A 287 3.14 -4.22 20.37
N GLN A 288 3.01 -4.84 21.54
CA GLN A 288 2.61 -6.25 21.64
C GLN A 288 1.22 -6.47 21.04
N MET A 289 0.27 -5.57 21.33
CA MET A 289 -1.08 -5.65 20.81
C MET A 289 -1.13 -5.52 19.28
N ALA A 290 -0.39 -4.58 18.71
CA ALA A 290 -0.25 -4.44 17.25
C ALA A 290 0.26 -5.73 16.60
N SER A 291 1.20 -6.42 17.26
CA SER A 291 1.74 -7.71 16.79
C SER A 291 0.70 -8.83 16.85
N VAL A 292 -0.14 -8.85 17.89
CA VAL A 292 -1.27 -9.79 18.04
C VAL A 292 -2.31 -9.55 16.95
N ILE A 293 -2.72 -8.29 16.73
CA ILE A 293 -3.65 -7.90 15.66
C ILE A 293 -3.12 -8.37 14.31
N ARG A 294 -1.84 -8.08 13.99
CA ARG A 294 -1.25 -8.49 12.72
C ARG A 294 -1.39 -10.00 12.51
N ARG A 295 -1.01 -10.78 13.52
CA ARG A 295 -1.08 -12.25 13.47
C ARG A 295 -2.51 -12.75 13.29
N ASP A 296 -3.46 -12.20 14.03
CA ASP A 296 -4.84 -12.71 14.05
C ASP A 296 -5.58 -12.35 12.76
N CYS A 297 -5.38 -11.14 12.23
CA CYS A 297 -5.87 -10.75 10.90
C CYS A 297 -5.30 -11.64 9.79
N MET A 298 -3.98 -11.91 9.80
CA MET A 298 -3.37 -12.80 8.82
C MET A 298 -3.92 -14.23 8.90
N LYS A 299 -4.07 -14.77 10.12
CA LYS A 299 -4.65 -16.10 10.33
C LYS A 299 -6.09 -16.18 9.81
N TRP A 300 -6.91 -15.20 10.16
CA TRP A 300 -8.30 -15.13 9.68
C TRP A 300 -8.34 -15.06 8.15
N ARG A 301 -7.53 -14.19 7.53
CA ARG A 301 -7.55 -14.06 6.07
C ARG A 301 -7.17 -15.38 5.38
N LEU A 302 -6.16 -16.07 5.90
CA LEU A 302 -5.74 -17.36 5.35
C LEU A 302 -6.80 -18.45 5.50
N SER A 303 -7.59 -18.45 6.59
CA SER A 303 -8.68 -19.42 6.74
C SER A 303 -9.79 -19.20 5.70
N GLN A 304 -10.10 -17.93 5.37
CA GLN A 304 -11.08 -17.61 4.32
C GLN A 304 -10.67 -18.14 2.94
N VAL A 305 -9.36 -18.24 2.67
CA VAL A 305 -8.84 -18.80 1.41
C VAL A 305 -8.90 -20.33 1.39
N GLN A 306 -8.78 -20.98 2.56
CA GLN A 306 -8.81 -22.44 2.67
C GLN A 306 -10.24 -23.02 2.68
N ASP A 307 -11.21 -22.29 3.24
CA ASP A 307 -12.60 -22.76 3.40
C ASP A 307 -13.53 -22.38 2.23
N GLY A 308 -13.09 -21.49 1.32
CA GLY A 308 -13.94 -20.96 0.25
C GLY A 308 -14.15 -21.89 -0.95
N GLU A 309 -15.33 -22.52 -1.07
CA GLU A 309 -15.81 -23.12 -2.33
C GLU A 309 -16.06 -22.07 -3.43
N GLU A 310 -16.26 -20.80 -3.08
CA GLU A 310 -16.65 -19.71 -4.00
C GLU A 310 -15.50 -19.19 -4.89
N TRP A 311 -14.24 -19.36 -4.47
CA TRP A 311 -13.06 -19.02 -5.28
C TRP A 311 -12.79 -20.05 -6.39
N THR A 312 -13.63 -21.08 -6.46
CA THR A 312 -13.55 -22.13 -7.47
C THR A 312 -14.10 -21.73 -8.84
N SER A 313 -14.42 -20.45 -9.10
CA SER A 313 -14.69 -19.98 -10.47
C SER A 313 -13.43 -20.01 -11.36
N VAL A 314 -12.24 -20.25 -10.79
CA VAL A 314 -11.01 -20.65 -11.50
C VAL A 314 -11.04 -22.13 -11.96
N LYS A 315 -12.18 -22.84 -11.84
CA LYS A 315 -12.36 -24.23 -12.30
C LYS A 315 -12.48 -24.41 -13.83
N SER A 316 -12.17 -23.41 -14.65
CA SER A 316 -12.16 -23.58 -16.11
C SER A 316 -10.79 -23.87 -16.71
N PHE A 317 -9.77 -24.18 -15.90
CA PHE A 317 -8.47 -24.64 -16.39
C PHE A 317 -8.34 -26.13 -16.07
N GLY A 318 -8.30 -26.95 -17.13
CA GLY A 318 -8.42 -28.40 -17.07
C GLY A 318 -7.43 -29.10 -16.13
N ASP A 319 -7.91 -30.24 -15.64
CA ASP A 319 -7.28 -31.23 -14.75
C ASP A 319 -6.99 -30.79 -13.29
N SER A 320 -7.31 -31.69 -12.34
CA SER A 320 -7.41 -31.35 -10.90
C SER A 320 -6.07 -30.98 -10.26
N ALA A 321 -4.96 -31.49 -10.80
CA ALA A 321 -3.61 -31.15 -10.36
C ALA A 321 -3.20 -29.71 -10.71
N THR A 322 -3.70 -29.16 -11.82
CA THR A 322 -3.49 -27.77 -12.24
C THR A 322 -4.24 -26.81 -11.30
N THR A 323 -5.45 -27.20 -10.88
CA THR A 323 -6.27 -26.46 -9.90
C THR A 323 -5.59 -26.34 -8.53
N THR A 324 -4.89 -27.38 -8.04
CA THR A 324 -4.15 -27.36 -6.77
C THR A 324 -2.83 -26.56 -6.82
N LYS A 325 -2.26 -26.34 -8.00
CA LYS A 325 -1.03 -25.55 -8.16
C LYS A 325 -1.32 -24.05 -8.33
N LEU A 326 -2.38 -23.70 -9.07
CA LEU A 326 -2.87 -22.31 -9.19
C LEU A 326 -3.39 -21.74 -7.87
N SER A 327 -3.97 -22.58 -7.00
CA SER A 327 -4.39 -22.17 -5.65
C SER A 327 -3.24 -21.72 -4.76
N ARG A 328 -2.00 -22.19 -4.98
CA ARG A 328 -0.82 -21.72 -4.23
C ARG A 328 -0.42 -20.29 -4.61
N ASN A 329 -0.45 -19.96 -5.90
CA ASN A 329 -0.20 -18.59 -6.37
C ASN A 329 -1.29 -17.63 -5.86
N LEU A 330 -2.54 -18.09 -5.78
CA LEU A 330 -3.64 -17.33 -5.19
C LEU A 330 -3.45 -17.12 -3.68
N ILE A 331 -3.12 -18.16 -2.91
CA ILE A 331 -2.82 -18.03 -1.47
C ILE A 331 -1.68 -17.02 -1.27
N ARG A 332 -0.62 -17.09 -2.10
CA ARG A 332 0.50 -16.16 -2.02
C ARG A 332 0.08 -14.73 -2.35
N TRP A 333 -0.66 -14.54 -3.44
CA TRP A 333 -1.20 -13.24 -3.83
C TRP A 333 -2.04 -12.64 -2.69
N VAL A 334 -2.98 -13.41 -2.14
CA VAL A 334 -3.81 -12.98 -1.01
C VAL A 334 -2.93 -12.67 0.20
N THR A 335 -1.93 -13.49 0.50
CA THR A 335 -1.03 -13.29 1.65
C THR A 335 -0.26 -11.98 1.52
N VAL A 336 0.43 -11.75 0.39
CA VAL A 336 1.30 -10.58 0.22
C VAL A 336 0.46 -9.31 0.14
N GLU A 337 -0.64 -9.33 -0.61
CA GLU A 337 -1.48 -8.13 -0.77
C GLU A 337 -2.23 -7.78 0.52
N TYR A 338 -2.79 -8.78 1.21
CA TYR A 338 -3.44 -8.54 2.50
C TYR A 338 -2.43 -8.09 3.56
N GLN A 339 -1.25 -8.70 3.60
CA GLN A 339 -0.19 -8.28 4.51
C GLN A 339 0.24 -6.83 4.24
N ARG A 340 0.41 -6.45 2.97
CA ARG A 340 0.76 -5.08 2.57
C ARG A 340 -0.27 -4.08 3.09
N GLN A 341 -1.56 -4.33 2.84
CA GLN A 341 -2.67 -3.48 3.29
C GLN A 341 -2.77 -3.42 4.83
N LEU A 342 -2.59 -4.55 5.52
CA LEU A 342 -2.57 -4.59 6.98
C LEU A 342 -1.38 -3.82 7.56
N ASP A 343 -0.21 -3.95 6.93
CA ASP A 343 0.99 -3.23 7.35
C ASP A 343 0.89 -1.73 7.08
N GLU A 344 0.05 -1.27 6.13
CA GLU A 344 -0.29 0.16 5.96
C GLU A 344 -1.13 0.68 7.12
N VAL A 345 -2.16 -0.09 7.54
CA VAL A 345 -2.98 0.25 8.71
C VAL A 345 -2.13 0.34 9.97
N LEU A 346 -1.22 -0.62 10.15
CA LEU A 346 -0.34 -0.72 11.32
C LEU A 346 0.94 0.09 11.17
N ALA A 347 1.15 0.83 10.07
CA ALA A 347 2.38 1.56 9.82
C ALA A 347 2.76 2.55 10.94
N PRO A 348 1.82 3.30 11.56
CA PRO A 348 2.17 4.19 12.68
C PRO A 348 2.81 3.48 13.88
N THR A 349 2.53 2.19 14.06
CA THR A 349 3.02 1.42 15.22
C THR A 349 4.54 1.24 15.22
N TYR A 350 5.19 1.35 14.06
CA TYR A 350 6.65 1.28 13.94
C TYR A 350 7.37 2.50 14.55
N HIS A 351 6.64 3.59 14.80
CA HIS A 351 7.20 4.84 15.33
C HIS A 351 7.06 4.95 16.85
N TRP A 352 6.25 4.11 17.49
CA TRP A 352 5.94 4.21 18.91
C TRP A 352 7.17 4.07 19.81
N ASP A 353 8.21 3.35 19.39
CA ASP A 353 9.46 3.26 20.15
C ASP A 353 10.09 4.63 20.35
N ASN A 354 9.99 5.54 19.36
CA ASN A 354 10.59 6.86 19.43
C ASN A 354 9.92 7.80 20.44
N PHE A 355 8.73 7.46 20.94
CA PHE A 355 8.06 8.25 21.98
C PHE A 355 8.84 8.22 23.30
N ARG A 356 9.73 7.24 23.49
CA ARG A 356 10.57 7.16 24.68
C ARG A 356 11.62 8.27 24.73
N TYR A 357 11.92 8.95 23.63
CA TYR A 357 12.98 9.94 23.56
C TYR A 357 12.45 11.37 23.74
N GLY A 358 13.22 12.18 24.45
CA GLY A 358 12.85 13.55 24.78
C GLY A 358 13.24 14.55 23.69
N THR A 359 14.27 14.21 22.92
CA THR A 359 14.88 15.09 21.90
C THR A 359 14.87 14.42 20.52
N PRO A 360 14.83 15.20 19.42
CA PRO A 360 14.88 14.66 18.06
C PRO A 360 16.14 13.85 17.77
N GLU A 361 17.29 14.25 18.31
CA GLU A 361 18.61 13.62 18.07
C GLU A 361 18.71 12.21 18.67
N GLU A 362 17.89 11.92 19.68
CA GLU A 362 17.79 10.60 20.29
C GLU A 362 16.84 9.66 19.51
N CYS A 363 15.95 10.20 18.67
CA CYS A 363 15.01 9.41 17.89
C CYS A 363 15.74 8.56 16.85
N LYS A 364 15.32 7.30 16.73
CA LYS A 364 15.90 6.34 15.79
C LYS A 364 15.21 6.44 14.44
N LEU A 365 16.00 6.41 13.36
CA LEU A 365 15.51 6.22 12.00
C LEU A 365 14.59 5.00 11.93
N VAL A 366 13.35 5.21 11.50
CA VAL A 366 12.40 4.12 11.23
C VAL A 366 12.52 3.75 9.76
N LYS A 367 12.77 2.46 9.50
CA LYS A 367 12.77 1.87 8.16
C LYS A 367 11.62 0.87 8.06
N ARG A 368 10.77 1.02 7.05
CA ARG A 368 9.69 0.07 6.77
C ARG A 368 9.92 -0.56 5.42
N ASN A 369 9.96 -1.88 5.40
CA ASN A 369 10.08 -2.66 4.18
C ASN A 369 8.67 -2.98 3.67
N VAL A 370 8.34 -2.51 2.48
CA VAL A 370 7.05 -2.73 1.82
C VAL A 370 7.28 -3.67 0.64
N SER A 371 6.57 -4.81 0.63
CA SER A 371 6.56 -5.71 -0.51
C SER A 371 5.36 -5.39 -1.40
N ILE A 372 5.59 -5.22 -2.70
CA ILE A 372 4.55 -5.06 -3.70
C ILE A 372 4.62 -6.26 -4.62
N LEU A 373 3.47 -6.88 -4.86
CA LEU A 373 3.33 -8.02 -5.74
C LEU A 373 2.65 -7.57 -7.04
N GLY A 374 3.23 -7.95 -8.18
CA GLY A 374 2.72 -7.65 -9.51
C GLY A 374 2.55 -8.93 -10.34
N GLY A 375 1.54 -8.93 -11.20
CA GLY A 375 1.14 -10.10 -11.98
C GLY A 375 0.32 -11.12 -11.16
N PRO A 376 0.17 -12.36 -11.64
CA PRO A 376 0.85 -12.92 -12.80
C PRO A 376 0.35 -12.33 -14.14
N TRP A 377 1.28 -11.98 -15.02
CA TRP A 377 1.03 -11.53 -16.38
C TRP A 377 1.14 -12.70 -17.36
N GLY A 378 0.14 -12.83 -18.24
CA GLY A 378 -0.04 -13.97 -19.15
C GLY A 378 -1.32 -14.75 -18.81
N ASP A 379 -2.04 -15.23 -19.82
CA ASP A 379 -3.32 -15.94 -19.59
C ASP A 379 -3.12 -17.39 -19.12
N GLY A 380 -1.96 -18.00 -19.41
CA GLY A 380 -1.68 -19.38 -19.01
C GLY A 380 -2.60 -20.40 -19.67
N SER A 381 -2.56 -20.48 -21.00
CA SER A 381 -3.56 -21.23 -21.79
C SER A 381 -3.12 -22.64 -22.22
N SER A 382 -1.86 -23.01 -21.96
CA SER A 382 -1.30 -24.31 -22.38
C SER A 382 -1.65 -25.48 -21.45
N THR A 383 -1.52 -26.70 -21.96
CA THR A 383 -1.58 -27.93 -21.15
C THR A 383 -0.21 -28.25 -20.51
N ASN A 384 -0.19 -29.08 -19.46
CA ASN A 384 1.03 -29.51 -18.74
C ASN A 384 1.85 -28.36 -18.12
N MET A 385 1.15 -27.42 -17.49
CA MET A 385 1.76 -26.29 -16.81
C MET A 385 2.28 -26.64 -15.41
N GLU A 386 3.41 -26.06 -15.05
CA GLU A 386 4.05 -26.16 -13.75
C GLU A 386 4.20 -24.76 -13.13
N CYS A 387 3.65 -24.59 -11.93
CA CYS A 387 3.82 -23.37 -11.16
C CYS A 387 5.16 -23.36 -10.44
N TRP A 388 5.77 -22.19 -10.33
CA TRP A 388 6.93 -21.96 -9.49
C TRP A 388 6.75 -20.70 -8.63
N ASP A 389 7.45 -20.67 -7.50
CA ASP A 389 7.56 -19.53 -6.61
C ASP A 389 8.96 -19.57 -5.98
N ASP A 390 9.76 -18.53 -6.22
CA ASP A 390 11.13 -18.46 -5.73
C ASP A 390 11.23 -17.80 -4.34
N ALA A 391 10.11 -17.56 -3.63
CA ALA A 391 10.11 -16.97 -2.28
C ALA A 391 10.97 -17.75 -1.27
N GLU A 392 10.94 -19.08 -1.29
CA GLU A 392 11.78 -19.91 -0.41
C GLU A 392 13.27 -19.83 -0.80
N GLN A 393 13.55 -19.73 -2.10
CA GLN A 393 14.92 -19.57 -2.60
C GLN A 393 15.50 -18.23 -2.14
N TYR A 394 14.71 -17.15 -2.27
CA TYR A 394 15.06 -15.84 -1.75
C TYR A 394 15.28 -15.84 -0.23
N ALA A 395 14.35 -16.44 0.53
CA ALA A 395 14.47 -16.51 1.99
C ALA A 395 15.73 -17.27 2.45
N LYS A 396 16.13 -18.31 1.71
CA LYS A 396 17.26 -19.17 2.05
C LYS A 396 18.60 -18.63 1.57
N PHE A 397 18.65 -18.07 0.37
CA PHE A 397 19.89 -17.71 -0.31
C PHE A 397 20.09 -16.21 -0.51
N GLY A 398 19.10 -15.38 -0.17
CA GLY A 398 19.18 -13.93 -0.27
C GLY A 398 18.85 -13.42 -1.66
N ARG A 399 19.49 -12.33 -2.08
CA ARG A 399 19.10 -11.55 -3.28
C ARG A 399 19.40 -12.28 -4.58
N ILE A 400 18.72 -11.85 -5.65
CA ILE A 400 19.04 -12.24 -7.02
C ILE A 400 20.46 -11.76 -7.34
N THR A 401 21.27 -12.68 -7.84
CA THR A 401 22.67 -12.49 -8.24
C THR A 401 22.87 -12.70 -9.74
N ARG A 402 21.99 -13.48 -10.38
CA ARG A 402 22.01 -13.67 -11.83
C ARG A 402 20.63 -13.97 -12.38
N ILE A 403 20.37 -13.49 -13.60
CA ILE A 403 19.26 -13.93 -14.44
C ILE A 403 19.82 -14.54 -15.73
N ASP A 404 19.36 -15.74 -16.05
CA ASP A 404 19.58 -16.41 -17.32
C ASP A 404 18.24 -16.44 -18.07
N LEU A 405 18.14 -15.68 -19.16
CA LEU A 405 16.95 -15.57 -20.00
C LEU A 405 17.19 -16.28 -21.33
N TYR A 406 16.31 -17.20 -21.69
CA TYR A 406 16.37 -17.96 -22.94
C TYR A 406 15.24 -17.50 -23.85
N SER A 407 15.57 -16.98 -25.02
CA SER A 407 14.57 -16.43 -25.95
C SER A 407 14.91 -16.66 -27.41
N GLY A 408 13.88 -17.01 -28.18
CA GLY A 408 13.88 -16.98 -29.65
C GLY A 408 13.03 -15.81 -30.12
N ASN A 409 11.92 -16.12 -30.78
CA ASN A 409 10.89 -15.10 -31.08
C ASN A 409 10.14 -14.68 -29.81
N ASP A 410 9.96 -15.62 -28.86
CA ASP A 410 9.29 -15.42 -27.59
C ASP A 410 10.25 -15.77 -26.43
N VAL A 411 9.81 -15.59 -25.18
CA VAL A 411 10.53 -16.08 -24.01
C VAL A 411 10.31 -17.58 -23.85
N GLU A 412 11.38 -18.35 -24.04
CA GLU A 412 11.37 -19.81 -24.07
C GLU A 412 11.80 -20.43 -22.73
N GLY A 413 12.55 -19.68 -21.91
CA GLY A 413 12.91 -20.10 -20.56
C GLY A 413 13.56 -19.02 -19.72
N LEU A 414 13.58 -19.27 -18.42
CA LEU A 414 14.10 -18.36 -17.40
C LEU A 414 14.73 -19.17 -16.27
N GLU A 415 15.89 -18.77 -15.81
CA GLU A 415 16.53 -19.30 -14.61
C GLU A 415 17.05 -18.14 -13.76
N VAL A 416 16.71 -18.16 -12.47
CA VAL A 416 17.04 -17.09 -11.52
C VAL A 416 18.01 -17.64 -10.48
N TRP A 417 19.03 -16.87 -10.13
CA TRP A 417 20.04 -17.29 -9.16
C TRP A 417 20.02 -16.40 -7.95
N TYR A 418 19.87 -17.00 -6.77
CA TYR A 418 19.80 -16.33 -5.47
C TYR A 418 21.08 -16.62 -4.70
N GLY A 419 21.84 -15.59 -4.32
CA GLY A 419 23.11 -15.78 -3.59
C GLY A 419 24.08 -16.78 -4.23
N GLY A 420 24.12 -16.87 -5.57
CA GLY A 420 24.93 -17.85 -6.30
C GLY A 420 24.32 -19.26 -6.44
N HIS A 421 23.08 -19.47 -6.00
CA HIS A 421 22.36 -20.74 -6.14
C HIS A 421 21.21 -20.63 -7.15
N SER A 422 21.17 -21.55 -8.13
CA SER A 422 20.08 -21.63 -9.10
C SER A 422 18.73 -21.98 -8.43
N SER A 423 17.67 -21.29 -8.83
CA SER A 423 16.28 -21.69 -8.54
C SER A 423 15.76 -22.79 -9.47
N GLY A 424 16.55 -23.19 -10.47
CA GLY A 424 16.22 -24.15 -11.52
C GLY A 424 15.64 -23.50 -12.78
N LEU A 425 15.80 -24.16 -13.92
CA LEU A 425 15.28 -23.69 -15.20
C LEU A 425 13.74 -23.80 -15.26
N ARG A 426 13.07 -22.71 -15.63
CA ARG A 426 11.66 -22.66 -16.02
C ARG A 426 11.58 -22.58 -17.55
N GLY A 427 10.61 -23.28 -18.13
CA GLY A 427 10.49 -23.39 -19.59
C GLY A 427 11.53 -24.34 -20.20
N SER A 428 12.40 -23.81 -21.05
CA SER A 428 13.44 -24.56 -21.74
C SER A 428 14.67 -23.70 -22.05
N ALA A 429 15.82 -24.35 -22.27
CA ALA A 429 17.06 -23.69 -22.64
C ALA A 429 17.20 -23.50 -24.17
N SER A 430 16.09 -23.34 -24.89
CA SER A 430 16.08 -23.13 -26.34
C SER A 430 16.15 -21.63 -26.69
N GLY A 431 16.55 -21.34 -27.93
CA GLY A 431 16.81 -19.97 -28.36
C GLY A 431 18.17 -19.44 -27.92
N THR A 432 18.31 -18.12 -27.89
CA THR A 432 19.52 -17.42 -27.45
C THR A 432 19.50 -17.24 -25.94
N ARG A 433 20.63 -17.53 -25.28
CA ARG A 433 20.82 -17.27 -23.84
C ARG A 433 21.37 -15.88 -23.62
N HIS A 434 20.65 -15.08 -22.83
CA HIS A 434 21.04 -13.77 -22.34
C HIS A 434 21.32 -13.86 -20.84
N VAL A 435 22.41 -13.26 -20.38
CA VAL A 435 22.86 -13.38 -18.99
C VAL A 435 23.04 -12.00 -18.38
N LEU A 436 22.44 -11.78 -17.21
CA LEU A 436 22.64 -10.58 -16.38
C LEU A 436 23.28 -10.98 -15.06
N GLU A 437 24.52 -10.59 -14.83
CA GLU A 437 25.19 -10.71 -13.53
C GLU A 437 24.96 -9.45 -12.69
N ILE A 438 24.55 -9.62 -11.44
CA ILE A 438 24.19 -8.55 -10.51
C ILE A 438 25.23 -8.51 -9.39
N ALA A 439 25.92 -7.38 -9.25
CA ALA A 439 26.95 -7.22 -8.22
C ALA A 439 26.34 -7.14 -6.81
N PRO A 440 27.13 -7.39 -5.74
CA PRO A 440 26.61 -7.38 -4.36
C PRO A 440 25.91 -6.10 -3.91
N ASN A 441 26.25 -4.95 -4.51
CA ASN A 441 25.68 -3.63 -4.25
C ASN A 441 24.64 -3.18 -5.30
N GLU A 442 24.28 -4.05 -6.22
CA GLU A 442 23.29 -3.79 -7.27
C GLU A 442 22.01 -4.58 -7.00
N SER A 443 20.92 -4.17 -7.63
CA SER A 443 19.66 -4.90 -7.63
C SER A 443 18.88 -4.58 -8.89
N ILE A 444 18.00 -5.49 -9.32
CA ILE A 444 17.07 -5.19 -10.42
C ILE A 444 16.03 -4.21 -9.87
N VAL A 445 15.90 -3.05 -10.50
CA VAL A 445 15.02 -1.95 -10.06
C VAL A 445 13.81 -1.76 -10.96
N TYR A 446 13.86 -2.32 -12.17
CA TYR A 446 12.76 -2.29 -13.11
C TYR A 446 12.63 -3.60 -13.88
N PHE A 447 11.39 -4.03 -14.05
CA PHE A 447 10.97 -5.25 -14.69
C PHE A 447 9.84 -4.91 -15.65
N SER A 448 9.94 -5.30 -16.92
CA SER A 448 8.86 -5.09 -17.89
C SER A 448 8.82 -6.18 -18.95
N GLY A 449 7.75 -6.20 -19.72
CA GLY A 449 7.63 -7.13 -20.81
C GLY A 449 6.31 -7.06 -21.55
N THR A 450 6.14 -8.00 -22.47
CA THR A 450 4.91 -8.20 -23.23
C THR A 450 4.38 -9.59 -22.92
N ALA A 451 3.17 -9.66 -22.37
CA ALA A 451 2.41 -10.87 -22.16
C ALA A 451 0.99 -10.73 -22.70
N HIS A 452 0.53 -11.80 -23.35
CA HIS A 452 -0.85 -12.01 -23.79
C HIS A 452 -1.25 -13.43 -23.35
N LEU A 453 -1.34 -14.39 -24.28
CA LEU A 453 -1.61 -15.79 -23.95
C LEU A 453 -0.48 -16.45 -23.12
N TYR A 454 0.76 -16.02 -23.36
CA TYR A 454 1.98 -16.37 -22.64
C TYR A 454 2.93 -15.17 -22.64
N VAL A 455 4.05 -15.26 -21.92
CA VAL A 455 5.07 -14.20 -21.85
C VAL A 455 5.91 -14.24 -23.12
N GLN A 456 5.80 -13.19 -23.94
CA GLN A 456 6.44 -13.08 -25.25
C GLN A 456 7.74 -12.29 -25.19
N GLY A 457 7.85 -11.33 -24.28
CA GLY A 457 9.06 -10.52 -24.08
C GLY A 457 9.28 -10.23 -22.61
N LEU A 458 10.55 -10.24 -22.19
CA LEU A 458 10.97 -9.88 -20.84
C LEU A 458 12.20 -9.00 -20.85
N LYS A 459 12.21 -8.03 -19.92
CA LYS A 459 13.34 -7.14 -19.67
C LYS A 459 13.56 -6.96 -18.17
N PHE A 460 14.82 -6.96 -17.78
CA PHE A 460 15.29 -6.72 -16.42
C PHE A 460 16.34 -5.63 -16.42
N PHE A 461 16.18 -4.63 -15.57
CA PHE A 461 17.08 -3.49 -15.49
C PHE A 461 17.65 -3.40 -14.08
N VAL A 462 18.99 -3.49 -13.99
CA VAL A 462 19.70 -2.98 -12.83
C VAL A 462 19.80 -1.46 -12.95
N ARG A 463 20.15 -0.97 -14.14
CA ARG A 463 20.21 0.45 -14.51
C ARG A 463 19.85 0.60 -15.98
N SER A 464 19.66 1.82 -16.47
CA SER A 464 19.42 2.08 -17.89
C SER A 464 20.51 1.51 -18.81
N ASP A 465 21.79 1.56 -18.38
CA ASP A 465 22.95 1.03 -19.11
C ASP A 465 23.28 -0.45 -18.80
N LYS A 466 22.66 -1.02 -17.76
CA LYS A 466 22.89 -2.40 -17.31
C LYS A 466 21.56 -3.14 -17.20
N ASN A 467 21.20 -3.81 -18.28
CA ASN A 467 19.93 -4.52 -18.43
C ASN A 467 20.11 -5.77 -19.30
N ILE A 468 19.08 -6.62 -19.31
CA ILE A 468 18.91 -7.69 -20.30
C ILE A 468 17.48 -7.71 -20.79
N GLY A 469 17.27 -8.29 -21.96
CA GLY A 469 15.96 -8.66 -22.43
C GLY A 469 16.02 -9.63 -23.59
N GLY A 470 14.88 -10.25 -23.86
CA GLY A 470 14.73 -11.29 -24.86
C GLY A 470 13.28 -11.53 -25.20
N GLY A 471 13.03 -11.99 -26.44
CA GLY A 471 11.70 -12.16 -27.01
C GLY A 471 11.13 -10.88 -27.64
N VAL A 472 9.83 -10.91 -27.97
CA VAL A 472 9.13 -9.84 -28.69
C VAL A 472 9.32 -8.48 -28.00
N ASN A 473 9.65 -7.45 -28.77
CA ASN A 473 9.87 -6.07 -28.30
C ASN A 473 10.93 -5.92 -27.17
N SER A 474 11.78 -6.93 -26.99
CA SER A 474 12.73 -7.01 -25.87
C SER A 474 14.17 -7.30 -26.32
N GLU A 475 14.46 -7.28 -27.63
CA GLU A 475 15.79 -7.56 -28.17
C GLU A 475 16.87 -6.64 -27.58
N ASN A 476 17.95 -7.24 -27.05
CA ASN A 476 19.08 -6.56 -26.39
C ASN A 476 18.72 -5.72 -25.15
N GLY A 477 17.61 -6.03 -24.47
CA GLY A 477 17.18 -5.35 -23.25
C GLY A 477 16.59 -3.95 -23.46
N GLY A 478 17.08 -3.19 -24.44
CA GLY A 478 16.45 -1.98 -24.99
C GLY A 478 16.06 -0.92 -23.95
N SER A 479 15.29 0.09 -24.39
CA SER A 479 14.57 0.97 -23.45
C SER A 479 13.23 0.34 -23.08
N PRO A 480 12.66 0.66 -21.90
CA PRO A 480 11.26 0.38 -21.61
C PRO A 480 10.38 0.92 -22.74
N SER A 481 9.60 0.06 -23.38
CA SER A 481 8.89 0.37 -24.64
C SER A 481 7.44 0.70 -24.32
N ASP A 482 6.84 1.66 -25.03
CA ASP A 482 5.39 1.92 -24.98
C ASP A 482 4.54 0.71 -25.42
N LYS A 483 5.19 -0.34 -25.95
CA LYS A 483 4.58 -1.61 -26.35
C LYS A 483 4.64 -2.69 -25.26
N ASP A 484 5.26 -2.42 -24.12
CA ASP A 484 5.26 -3.33 -22.98
C ASP A 484 3.84 -3.39 -22.42
N THR A 485 3.29 -4.60 -22.23
CA THR A 485 1.93 -4.77 -21.69
C THR A 485 1.94 -4.83 -20.17
N PHE A 486 3.11 -4.97 -19.55
CA PHE A 486 3.28 -4.85 -18.11
C PHE A 486 4.64 -4.26 -17.74
N HIS A 487 4.69 -3.64 -16.57
CA HIS A 487 5.90 -3.15 -15.96
C HIS A 487 5.75 -3.00 -14.45
N MET A 488 6.88 -3.03 -13.75
CA MET A 488 6.97 -2.87 -12.31
C MET A 488 8.34 -2.32 -11.91
N GLY A 489 8.37 -1.47 -10.89
CA GLY A 489 9.58 -0.81 -10.39
C GLY A 489 9.85 0.56 -11.00
N HIS A 490 11.06 1.10 -10.80
CA HIS A 490 11.46 2.43 -11.27
C HIS A 490 12.65 2.36 -12.24
N LYS A 491 12.55 3.06 -13.37
CA LYS A 491 13.48 2.95 -14.50
C LYS A 491 14.89 3.49 -14.22
N ASP A 492 15.06 4.39 -13.24
CA ASP A 492 16.27 5.21 -13.09
C ASP A 492 17.05 5.06 -11.76
N GLU A 493 16.67 4.16 -10.84
CA GLU A 493 17.21 4.12 -9.45
C GLU A 493 18.26 3.02 -9.18
N GLY A 494 19.03 2.64 -10.19
CA GLY A 494 19.85 1.42 -10.19
C GLY A 494 21.10 1.34 -9.31
N GLY A 495 21.30 2.27 -8.37
CA GLY A 495 22.53 2.37 -7.61
C GLY A 495 22.37 3.06 -6.27
N HIS A 496 21.74 2.40 -5.30
CA HIS A 496 21.82 2.84 -3.91
C HIS A 496 22.80 1.96 -3.11
N PRO A 497 23.97 2.50 -2.70
CA PRO A 497 24.97 1.75 -1.91
C PRO A 497 24.43 1.23 -0.57
N ASP A 498 23.30 1.77 -0.12
CA ASP A 498 22.69 1.47 1.18
C ASP A 498 21.50 0.48 1.09
N GLY A 499 21.15 0.01 -0.11
CA GLY A 499 20.03 -0.93 -0.33
C GLY A 499 18.63 -0.34 -0.12
N LEU A 500 18.47 0.96 -0.41
CA LEU A 500 17.30 1.78 -0.04
C LEU A 500 16.32 2.11 -1.17
N GLY A 501 16.51 1.54 -2.35
CA GLY A 501 15.62 1.73 -3.49
C GLY A 501 14.64 0.58 -3.69
N CYS A 502 13.69 0.80 -4.58
CA CYS A 502 12.88 -0.25 -5.19
C CYS A 502 13.77 -1.38 -5.72
N ARG A 503 13.52 -2.63 -5.33
CA ARG A 503 14.25 -3.80 -5.85
C ARG A 503 13.38 -5.02 -6.06
N LEU A 504 13.67 -5.80 -7.08
CA LEU A 504 13.09 -7.13 -7.28
C LEU A 504 13.69 -8.11 -6.28
N ASP A 505 12.85 -8.65 -5.40
CA ASP A 505 13.27 -9.66 -4.43
C ASP A 505 13.19 -11.06 -5.04
N TYR A 506 12.06 -11.44 -5.65
CA TYR A 506 11.91 -12.73 -6.33
C TYR A 506 10.81 -12.76 -7.39
N LEU A 507 10.77 -13.84 -8.18
CA LEU A 507 9.79 -14.09 -9.23
C LEU A 507 8.95 -15.33 -8.91
N TYR A 508 7.74 -15.37 -9.45
CA TYR A 508 6.85 -16.52 -9.41
C TYR A 508 6.10 -16.63 -10.73
N GLY A 509 5.41 -17.73 -10.98
CA GLY A 509 4.63 -17.84 -12.21
C GLY A 509 4.26 -19.26 -12.60
N VAL A 510 4.00 -19.44 -13.89
CA VAL A 510 3.63 -20.71 -14.51
C VAL A 510 4.40 -20.91 -15.80
N HIS A 511 5.05 -22.06 -15.96
CA HIS A 511 5.77 -22.42 -17.17
C HIS A 511 5.27 -23.74 -17.71
N ASN A 512 5.62 -24.06 -18.95
CA ASN A 512 5.49 -25.42 -19.46
C ASN A 512 6.81 -25.90 -20.06
N HIS A 513 6.93 -27.22 -20.12
CA HIS A 513 7.93 -27.88 -20.92
C HIS A 513 7.17 -28.59 -22.04
N ARG A 514 7.10 -28.01 -23.27
CA ARG A 514 6.39 -28.69 -24.36
C ARG A 514 7.19 -29.91 -24.81
N GLY A 515 6.95 -31.03 -24.13
CA GLY A 515 7.51 -32.33 -24.50
C GLY A 515 7.08 -32.69 -25.91
N GLY A 516 8.04 -32.82 -26.82
CA GLY A 516 7.85 -33.25 -28.21
C GLY A 516 8.36 -32.27 -29.28
N THR A 517 8.41 -30.96 -29.01
CA THR A 517 8.88 -29.94 -29.98
C THR A 517 10.20 -29.27 -29.60
N GLY A 518 10.71 -29.51 -28.39
CA GLY A 518 11.97 -28.94 -27.90
C GLY A 518 11.90 -27.46 -27.48
N ARG A 519 10.71 -26.85 -27.42
CA ARG A 519 10.49 -25.46 -26.97
C ARG A 519 9.57 -25.41 -25.75
N GLY A 520 10.05 -24.89 -24.63
CA GLY A 520 9.25 -24.50 -23.47
C GLY A 520 8.78 -23.05 -23.58
N ALA A 521 7.87 -22.65 -22.69
CA ALA A 521 7.40 -21.27 -22.60
C ALA A 521 7.21 -20.86 -21.15
N ILE A 522 7.36 -19.56 -20.91
CA ILE A 522 6.88 -18.92 -19.70
C ILE A 522 5.44 -18.48 -19.96
N GLU A 523 4.49 -19.18 -19.34
CA GLU A 523 3.06 -18.99 -19.55
C GLU A 523 2.51 -17.81 -18.75
N GLN A 524 3.00 -17.67 -17.52
CA GLN A 524 2.69 -16.57 -16.63
C GLN A 524 3.92 -16.17 -15.84
N ILE A 525 4.08 -14.88 -15.55
CA ILE A 525 5.14 -14.38 -14.69
C ILE A 525 4.61 -13.32 -13.74
N GLY A 526 5.02 -13.37 -12.49
CA GLY A 526 4.79 -12.36 -11.49
C GLY A 526 6.09 -12.01 -10.78
N ALA A 527 6.09 -10.83 -10.19
CA ALA A 527 7.26 -10.25 -9.54
C ALA A 527 6.89 -9.72 -8.16
N VAL A 528 7.81 -9.86 -7.22
CA VAL A 528 7.70 -9.22 -5.91
C VAL A 528 8.84 -8.25 -5.73
N PHE A 529 8.47 -6.98 -5.65
CA PHE A 529 9.38 -5.90 -5.38
C PHE A 529 9.33 -5.52 -3.91
N HIS A 530 10.46 -5.03 -3.42
CA HIS A 530 10.63 -4.46 -2.10
C HIS A 530 11.01 -2.99 -2.24
N TYR A 531 10.33 -2.15 -1.45
CA TYR A 531 10.60 -0.73 -1.27
C TYR A 531 10.88 -0.46 0.20
N THR A 532 11.86 0.40 0.49
CA THR A 532 12.13 0.82 1.87
C THR A 532 11.69 2.26 2.09
N GLU A 533 10.64 2.46 2.88
CA GLU A 533 10.25 3.78 3.37
C GLU A 533 11.18 4.18 4.52
N LYS A 534 11.57 5.46 4.55
CA LYS A 534 12.37 6.05 5.62
C LYS A 534 11.66 7.22 6.26
N TYR A 535 11.74 7.28 7.58
CA TYR A 535 11.25 8.40 8.35
C TYR A 535 12.38 8.91 9.25
N ASN A 536 12.97 10.04 8.86
CA ASN A 536 13.99 10.73 9.63
C ASN A 536 13.33 11.74 10.60
N PHE A 537 13.99 11.99 11.72
CA PHE A 537 13.53 12.91 12.76
C PHE A 537 14.46 14.10 12.95
N GLU A 538 15.68 14.04 12.40
CA GLU A 538 16.59 15.19 12.26
C GLU A 538 16.08 16.13 11.15
N VAL A 539 16.08 17.43 11.42
CA VAL A 539 15.64 18.51 10.51
C VAL A 539 16.71 18.86 9.49
#